data_AF-A0A847HD16-F1
#
_entry.id   AF-A0A847HD16-F1
#
_cell.length_a   1.000
_cell.length_b   1.000
_cell.length_c   1.000
_cell.angle_alpha   90.00
_cell.angle_beta   90.00
_cell.angle_gamma   90.00
#
_symmetry.space_group_name_H-M   'P 1'
#
loop_
_entity.id
_entity.type
_entity.pdbx_description
1 polymer ?
#
loop_
_entity_poly.entity_id
_entity_poly.type
_entity_poly.pdbx_seq_one_letter_code
_entity_poly.pdbx_strand_id
1 'polypeptide(L)'
;MNVKKTAAALALIAPLAFVAACGSGDGDAENASALPSTVTSTTSATSATSATETSETTEPTEITETTESAESAEETPEPAPAAEEPAAAAAPAPQAEDPLLGELYQEPDPVQGGANASDADRAEIDGLVRGMYQVDTFHQFLRYIPENTCNELVAAQGGATAMDLAGVPDQPLNQWDYYVAAEPHITSVEDVRVEGDRASAVVTAVSAGQAETRTQRYLREDGRWKFCN
;
A
#
# COMPACT_ATOMS: atom_id res chain seq x y z
N MET A 1 -6.94 7.98 -68.38
CA MET A 1 -7.66 9.19 -67.90
C MET A 1 -7.50 9.21 -66.39
N ASN A 2 -6.91 10.22 -65.73
CA ASN A 2 -7.26 11.65 -65.70
C ASN A 2 -8.65 11.86 -65.08
N VAL A 3 -8.88 12.71 -64.07
CA VAL A 3 -8.01 13.58 -63.24
C VAL A 3 -8.87 13.98 -62.00
N LYS A 4 -8.38 14.21 -60.76
CA LYS A 4 -7.67 15.41 -60.27
C LYS A 4 -7.30 15.24 -58.78
N LYS A 5 -6.27 15.93 -58.29
CA LYS A 5 -6.05 16.18 -56.85
C LYS A 5 -6.71 17.50 -56.43
N THR A 6 -7.20 17.58 -55.19
CA THR A 6 -7.33 18.85 -54.46
C THR A 6 -7.26 18.59 -52.96
N ALA A 7 -6.52 19.44 -52.24
CA ALA A 7 -6.50 19.49 -50.79
C ALA A 7 -6.80 20.94 -50.37
N ALA A 8 -7.45 21.11 -49.21
CA ALA A 8 -7.65 22.41 -48.59
C ALA A 8 -7.67 22.22 -47.06
N ALA A 9 -6.60 22.64 -46.39
CA ALA A 9 -6.63 22.82 -44.94
C ALA A 9 -7.16 24.22 -44.64
N LEU A 10 -8.02 24.35 -43.63
CA LEU A 10 -8.50 25.63 -43.11
C LEU A 10 -8.29 25.65 -41.60
N ALA A 11 -7.12 26.15 -41.20
CA ALA A 11 -6.89 26.56 -39.83
C ALA A 11 -7.57 27.91 -39.60
N LEU A 12 -8.28 28.05 -38.48
CA LEU A 12 -8.84 29.31 -38.00
C LEU A 12 -8.54 29.38 -36.50
N ILE A 13 -7.96 30.50 -36.07
CA ILE A 13 -7.27 30.64 -34.79
C ILE A 13 -7.82 31.87 -34.06
N ALA A 14 -8.00 31.73 -32.73
CA ALA A 14 -8.26 32.79 -31.75
C ALA A 14 -9.65 33.48 -31.83
N PRO A 15 -10.09 34.18 -30.76
CA PRO A 15 -9.45 34.33 -29.45
C PRO A 15 -10.22 33.73 -28.26
N LEU A 16 -9.51 33.50 -27.16
CA LEU A 16 -10.10 33.30 -25.83
C LEU A 16 -10.61 34.65 -25.28
N ALA A 17 -11.76 34.64 -24.62
CA ALA A 17 -12.22 35.74 -23.77
C ALA A 17 -12.78 35.17 -22.46
N PHE A 18 -12.03 35.31 -21.38
CA PHE A 18 -12.53 35.01 -20.03
C PHE A 18 -13.59 36.06 -19.66
N VAL A 19 -14.78 35.60 -19.26
CA VAL A 19 -15.72 36.46 -18.53
C VAL A 19 -15.28 36.43 -17.06
N ALA A 20 -14.79 37.57 -16.57
CA ALA A 20 -14.34 37.70 -15.18
C ALA A 20 -15.49 37.51 -14.18
N ALA A 21 -15.17 36.99 -13.00
CA ALA A 21 -16.13 36.89 -11.90
C ALA A 21 -16.57 38.28 -11.44
N CYS A 22 -17.88 38.50 -11.33
CA CYS A 22 -18.44 39.71 -10.73
C CYS A 22 -18.56 39.49 -9.21
N GLY A 23 -17.59 40.01 -8.46
CA GLY A 23 -17.55 39.97 -6.99
C GLY A 23 -16.88 41.23 -6.46
N SER A 24 -17.67 42.20 -6.00
CA SER A 24 -17.19 43.54 -5.67
C SER A 24 -16.33 43.59 -4.41
N GLY A 25 -15.21 44.31 -4.49
CA GLY A 25 -14.36 44.65 -3.35
C GLY A 25 -13.41 45.80 -3.72
N ASP A 26 -13.72 47.00 -3.23
CA ASP A 26 -12.87 48.19 -3.40
C ASP A 26 -11.57 48.06 -2.59
N GLY A 27 -10.44 48.52 -3.15
CA GLY A 27 -9.13 48.41 -2.52
C GLY A 27 -7.99 48.93 -3.39
N ASP A 28 -7.78 50.23 -3.30
CA ASP A 28 -6.76 51.13 -3.89
C ASP A 28 -5.49 50.55 -4.55
N ALA A 29 -4.97 51.26 -5.56
CA ALA A 29 -3.74 50.91 -6.28
C ALA A 29 -2.48 51.50 -5.62
N GLU A 30 -1.30 50.97 -5.96
CA GLU A 30 -0.12 51.80 -6.31
C GLU A 30 0.98 50.96 -6.98
N ASN A 31 1.59 51.54 -8.01
CA ASN A 31 2.44 50.89 -9.01
C ASN A 31 3.92 50.71 -8.56
N ALA A 32 4.56 49.57 -8.89
CA ALA A 32 5.97 49.51 -9.31
C ALA A 32 6.37 48.17 -9.95
N SER A 33 7.28 48.20 -10.93
CA SER A 33 7.92 47.02 -11.54
C SER A 33 9.42 47.02 -11.30
N ALA A 34 9.99 45.88 -10.91
CA ALA A 34 11.44 45.66 -10.80
C ALA A 34 11.82 44.18 -11.08
N LEU A 35 13.06 43.97 -11.51
CA LEU A 35 13.60 42.70 -12.02
C LEU A 35 14.19 41.80 -10.90
N PRO A 36 14.39 40.48 -11.16
CA PRO A 36 14.72 39.52 -10.10
C PRO A 36 16.17 39.60 -9.61
N SER A 37 16.38 39.29 -8.32
CA SER A 37 17.70 39.15 -7.71
C SER A 37 18.01 37.70 -7.32
N THR A 38 19.00 37.12 -7.99
CA THR A 38 19.70 35.91 -7.51
C THR A 38 20.53 36.23 -6.27
N VAL A 39 20.44 35.40 -5.23
CA VAL A 39 21.40 35.42 -4.10
C VAL A 39 21.97 34.02 -3.86
N THR A 40 23.26 33.88 -4.16
CA THR A 40 24.13 32.77 -3.77
C THR A 40 25.05 33.26 -2.64
N SER A 41 25.63 32.33 -1.86
CA SER A 41 26.63 32.53 -0.79
C SER A 41 26.03 32.63 0.63
N THR A 42 26.64 32.09 1.69
CA THR A 42 27.83 31.21 1.79
C THR A 42 27.80 30.42 3.10
N THR A 43 28.58 29.34 3.17
CA THR A 43 28.92 28.63 4.42
C THR A 43 29.61 29.54 5.45
N SER A 44 29.30 29.37 6.72
CA SER A 44 30.18 29.74 7.84
C SER A 44 29.93 28.81 9.03
N ALA A 45 30.92 27.97 9.33
CA ALA A 45 31.01 27.28 10.61
C ALA A 45 31.98 28.04 11.53
N THR A 46 31.86 27.88 12.86
CA THR A 46 32.99 27.55 13.77
C THR A 46 32.47 27.35 15.20
N SER A 47 33.04 26.35 15.87
CA SER A 47 32.70 25.86 17.21
C SER A 47 33.32 26.67 18.35
N ALA A 48 32.71 26.60 19.54
CA ALA A 48 33.39 26.49 20.85
C ALA A 48 32.39 25.83 21.82
N THR A 49 32.57 24.66 22.45
CA THR A 49 33.73 23.91 23.00
C THR A 49 33.96 24.14 24.50
N SER A 50 33.43 23.19 25.29
CA SER A 50 33.96 22.62 26.54
C SER A 50 33.41 21.17 26.57
N ALA A 51 34.18 20.07 26.67
CA ALA A 51 35.32 19.75 27.53
C ALA A 51 34.88 19.73 29.02
N THR A 52 35.14 18.69 29.82
CA THR A 52 36.36 17.87 29.92
C THR A 52 36.05 16.52 30.61
N GLU A 53 36.43 15.39 29.97
CA GLU A 53 37.18 14.21 30.51
C GLU A 53 36.76 13.49 31.82
N THR A 54 37.18 12.26 32.17
CA THR A 54 37.82 11.10 31.49
C THR A 54 37.81 9.90 32.47
N SER A 55 37.76 8.65 31.98
CA SER A 55 38.52 7.49 32.51
C SER A 55 38.40 6.27 31.58
N GLU A 56 39.46 5.48 31.49
CA GLU A 56 39.62 4.32 30.60
C GLU A 56 39.63 2.98 31.37
N THR A 57 39.77 1.86 30.61
CA THR A 57 40.30 0.54 31.05
C THR A 57 39.35 -0.32 31.92
N THR A 58 39.35 -1.67 31.88
CA THR A 58 40.33 -2.67 31.36
C THR A 58 39.78 -3.71 30.38
N GLU A 59 40.72 -4.47 29.81
CA GLU A 59 40.62 -5.58 28.84
C GLU A 59 40.07 -6.94 29.41
N PRO A 60 40.01 -8.06 28.64
CA PRO A 60 39.00 -9.12 28.84
C PRO A 60 39.47 -10.34 29.66
N THR A 61 38.55 -11.29 29.84
CA THR A 61 38.84 -12.65 30.34
C THR A 61 38.18 -13.71 29.45
N GLU A 62 38.99 -14.47 28.73
CA GLU A 62 38.62 -15.79 28.16
C GLU A 62 39.19 -16.90 29.08
N ILE A 63 39.14 -18.16 28.64
CA ILE A 63 39.74 -19.38 29.25
C ILE A 63 39.12 -19.84 30.60
N THR A 64 39.04 -21.11 31.01
CA THR A 64 39.10 -22.49 30.42
C THR A 64 38.54 -23.45 31.51
N GLU A 65 38.43 -24.79 31.47
CA GLU A 65 38.78 -25.91 30.58
C GLU A 65 37.98 -27.19 30.98
N THR A 66 37.89 -28.22 30.12
CA THR A 66 38.03 -29.69 30.45
C THR A 66 37.02 -30.37 31.43
N THR A 67 36.66 -31.67 31.39
CA THR A 67 37.09 -32.97 30.79
C THR A 67 35.85 -33.76 30.28
N GLU A 68 35.83 -34.88 29.54
CA GLU A 68 36.79 -35.74 28.80
C GLU A 68 36.01 -36.68 27.81
N SER A 69 36.72 -37.47 26.97
CA SER A 69 36.49 -38.88 26.53
C SER A 69 35.09 -39.45 26.16
N ALA A 70 34.94 -40.34 25.15
CA ALA A 70 35.92 -40.95 24.24
C ALA A 70 35.34 -41.42 22.87
N GLU A 71 36.06 -41.03 21.81
CA GLU A 71 36.56 -41.77 20.61
C GLU A 71 36.04 -43.18 20.17
N SER A 72 35.81 -43.31 18.84
CA SER A 72 35.91 -44.51 17.95
C SER A 72 34.98 -45.73 18.11
N ALA A 73 34.67 -46.53 17.05
CA ALA A 73 34.76 -46.37 15.58
C ALA A 73 33.98 -47.52 14.86
N GLU A 74 33.60 -47.32 13.58
CA GLU A 74 33.31 -48.30 12.47
C GLU A 74 32.38 -49.54 12.73
N GLU A 75 31.66 -50.15 11.78
CA GLU A 75 31.69 -50.14 10.30
C GLU A 75 30.32 -50.62 9.69
N THR A 76 29.96 -50.16 8.49
CA THR A 76 29.21 -50.92 7.43
C THR A 76 27.70 -51.32 7.62
N PRO A 77 26.85 -51.44 6.55
CA PRO A 77 25.48 -50.86 6.59
C PRO A 77 24.27 -51.75 6.18
N GLU A 78 23.11 -51.07 5.98
CA GLU A 78 21.83 -51.48 5.33
C GLU A 78 20.82 -52.37 6.09
N PRO A 79 19.51 -52.37 5.73
CA PRO A 79 18.82 -51.53 4.75
C PRO A 79 17.73 -50.59 5.35
N ALA A 80 17.25 -49.63 4.56
CA ALA A 80 16.17 -48.71 4.96
C ALA A 80 14.76 -49.21 4.58
N PRO A 81 13.72 -48.98 5.42
CA PRO A 81 12.33 -49.00 4.95
C PRO A 81 12.01 -47.74 4.14
N ALA A 82 10.97 -47.84 3.30
CA ALA A 82 10.59 -46.83 2.30
C ALA A 82 10.54 -45.37 2.83
N ALA A 83 11.03 -44.44 2.00
CA ALA A 83 10.71 -43.02 2.16
C ALA A 83 9.22 -42.81 1.89
N GLU A 84 8.53 -42.10 2.79
CA GLU A 84 7.18 -41.59 2.49
C GLU A 84 7.29 -40.46 1.47
N GLU A 85 6.41 -40.50 0.47
CA GLU A 85 6.31 -39.49 -0.57
C GLU A 85 5.88 -38.16 0.07
N PRO A 86 6.51 -37.01 -0.24
CA PRO A 86 6.14 -35.74 0.36
C PRO A 86 4.70 -35.41 -0.02
N ALA A 87 3.80 -35.38 0.97
CA ALA A 87 2.38 -35.15 0.76
C ALA A 87 2.17 -33.85 -0.04
N ALA A 88 1.70 -33.98 -1.28
CA ALA A 88 1.43 -32.86 -2.14
C ALA A 88 0.46 -31.91 -1.43
N ALA A 89 0.82 -30.63 -1.31
CA ALA A 89 0.00 -29.64 -0.64
C ALA A 89 -1.38 -29.60 -1.29
N ALA A 90 -2.40 -30.02 -0.54
CA ALA A 90 -3.78 -30.00 -1.02
C ALA A 90 -4.18 -28.55 -1.27
N ALA A 91 -4.37 -28.18 -2.53
CA ALA A 91 -4.98 -26.89 -2.87
C ALA A 91 -6.32 -26.77 -2.12
N PRO A 92 -6.62 -25.62 -1.50
CA PRO A 92 -7.87 -25.45 -0.78
C PRO A 92 -9.03 -25.72 -1.73
N ALA A 93 -9.98 -26.56 -1.30
CA ALA A 93 -11.17 -26.82 -2.09
C ALA A 93 -11.92 -25.49 -2.33
N PRO A 94 -12.43 -25.22 -3.54
CA PRO A 94 -13.17 -24.00 -3.81
C PRO A 94 -14.36 -23.94 -2.85
N GLN A 95 -14.39 -22.89 -2.03
CA GLN A 95 -15.48 -22.69 -1.09
C GLN A 95 -16.77 -22.38 -1.86
N ALA A 96 -17.91 -22.68 -1.25
CA ALA A 96 -19.19 -22.26 -1.80
C ALA A 96 -19.32 -20.74 -1.63
N GLU A 97 -18.89 -19.99 -2.64
CA GLU A 97 -19.19 -18.57 -2.80
C GLU A 97 -20.68 -18.35 -2.56
N ASP A 98 -21.06 -17.33 -1.77
CA ASP A 98 -22.46 -16.91 -1.75
C ASP A 98 -22.80 -16.44 -3.17
N PRO A 99 -23.77 -17.06 -3.88
CA PRO A 99 -24.01 -16.76 -5.28
C PRO A 99 -24.33 -15.27 -5.51
N LEU A 100 -24.95 -14.60 -4.54
CA LEU A 100 -25.25 -13.17 -4.62
C LEU A 100 -24.01 -12.28 -4.43
N LEU A 101 -22.95 -12.76 -3.76
CA LEU A 101 -21.68 -12.05 -3.69
C LEU A 101 -20.79 -12.35 -4.91
N GLY A 102 -20.82 -13.58 -5.43
CA GLY A 102 -20.14 -13.97 -6.68
C GLY A 102 -20.71 -13.26 -7.92
N GLU A 103 -22.03 -13.09 -8.01
CA GLU A 103 -22.65 -12.31 -9.11
C GLU A 103 -22.40 -10.79 -9.00
N LEU A 104 -22.00 -10.27 -7.83
CA LEU A 104 -21.79 -8.83 -7.59
C LEU A 104 -20.32 -8.40 -7.56
N TYR A 105 -19.36 -9.32 -7.41
CA TYR A 105 -17.93 -9.02 -7.46
C TYR A 105 -17.27 -9.68 -8.67
N GLN A 106 -16.63 -8.88 -9.52
CA GLN A 106 -15.77 -9.41 -10.57
C GLN A 106 -14.31 -9.33 -10.10
N GLU A 107 -13.68 -10.50 -9.94
CA GLU A 107 -12.25 -10.63 -9.68
C GLU A 107 -11.46 -9.92 -10.81
N PRO A 108 -10.59 -8.95 -10.50
CA PRO A 108 -9.81 -8.23 -11.50
C PRO A 108 -8.56 -9.01 -11.92
N ASP A 109 -8.19 -8.94 -13.20
CA ASP A 109 -6.91 -9.46 -13.68
C ASP A 109 -5.71 -8.84 -12.91
N PRO A 110 -4.63 -9.60 -12.63
CA PRO A 110 -3.36 -9.03 -12.18
C PRO A 110 -2.78 -7.98 -13.16
N VAL A 111 -1.85 -7.14 -12.67
CA VAL A 111 -1.15 -6.15 -13.51
C VAL A 111 -0.22 -6.85 -14.51
N GLN A 112 -0.68 -6.94 -15.75
CA GLN A 112 -0.03 -7.66 -16.84
C GLN A 112 1.32 -7.03 -17.21
N GLY A 113 2.39 -7.81 -17.13
CA GLY A 113 3.75 -7.32 -17.39
C GLY A 113 4.39 -6.55 -16.22
N GLY A 114 3.69 -6.39 -15.09
CA GLY A 114 4.24 -5.76 -13.90
C GLY A 114 5.46 -6.51 -13.33
N ALA A 115 6.48 -5.76 -12.92
CA ALA A 115 7.62 -6.30 -12.22
C ALA A 115 7.23 -6.78 -10.80
N ASN A 116 8.06 -7.63 -10.18
CA ASN A 116 7.91 -7.90 -8.74
C ASN A 116 8.05 -6.58 -7.97
N ALA A 117 7.14 -6.29 -7.05
CA ALA A 117 7.15 -5.10 -6.21
C ALA A 117 8.47 -4.95 -5.43
N SER A 118 8.95 -3.70 -5.28
CA SER A 118 10.05 -3.42 -4.34
C SER A 118 9.61 -3.70 -2.90
N ASP A 119 10.58 -3.85 -1.99
CA ASP A 119 10.26 -4.09 -0.57
C ASP A 119 9.48 -2.93 0.06
N ALA A 120 9.67 -1.70 -0.44
CA ALA A 120 8.90 -0.53 -0.01
C ALA A 120 7.45 -0.58 -0.51
N ASP A 121 7.23 -0.85 -1.81
CA ASP A 121 5.88 -0.96 -2.38
C ASP A 121 5.10 -2.11 -1.72
N ARG A 122 5.78 -3.24 -1.44
CA ARG A 122 5.19 -4.42 -0.81
C ARG A 122 4.80 -4.16 0.64
N ALA A 123 5.65 -3.48 1.41
CA ALA A 123 5.35 -3.10 2.79
C ALA A 123 4.22 -2.05 2.87
N GLU A 124 4.16 -1.13 1.91
CA GLU A 124 3.08 -0.14 1.82
C GLU A 124 1.74 -0.78 1.47
N ILE A 125 1.70 -1.72 0.52
CA ILE A 125 0.49 -2.48 0.16
C ILE A 125 0.07 -3.42 1.30
N ASP A 126 1.00 -4.13 1.95
CA ASP A 126 0.69 -4.99 3.11
C ASP A 126 0.10 -4.16 4.27
N GLY A 127 0.64 -2.97 4.54
CA GLY A 127 0.08 -2.02 5.52
C GLY A 127 -1.31 -1.49 5.14
N LEU A 128 -1.54 -1.17 3.87
CA LEU A 128 -2.85 -0.74 3.33
C LEU A 128 -3.93 -1.82 3.49
N VAL A 129 -3.61 -3.08 3.18
CA VAL A 129 -4.57 -4.19 3.25
C VAL A 129 -4.82 -4.60 4.71
N ARG A 130 -3.78 -4.60 5.57
CA ARG A 130 -3.92 -4.94 7.01
C ARG A 130 -4.61 -3.84 7.81
N GLY A 131 -4.42 -2.57 7.47
CA GLY A 131 -4.85 -1.43 8.29
C GLY A 131 -6.35 -1.39 8.57
N MET A 132 -7.18 -1.94 7.67
CA MET A 132 -8.64 -2.04 7.88
C MET A 132 -9.03 -2.83 9.14
N TYR A 133 -8.21 -3.81 9.54
CA TYR A 133 -8.44 -4.67 10.71
C TYR A 133 -7.73 -4.15 11.98
N GLN A 134 -6.96 -3.06 11.86
CA GLN A 134 -6.18 -2.44 12.94
C GLN A 134 -6.87 -1.19 13.53
N VAL A 135 -8.09 -0.91 13.10
CA VAL A 135 -8.92 0.20 13.60
C VAL A 135 -9.62 -0.17 14.92
N ASP A 136 -9.80 0.80 15.81
CA ASP A 136 -10.40 0.62 17.13
C ASP A 136 -11.94 0.66 17.09
N THR A 137 -12.52 1.52 16.23
CA THR A 137 -13.95 1.87 16.29
C THR A 137 -14.70 1.64 14.98
N PHE A 138 -16.02 1.46 15.07
CA PHE A 138 -16.88 1.22 13.92
C PHE A 138 -16.86 2.38 12.91
N HIS A 139 -16.76 3.64 13.35
CA HIS A 139 -16.61 4.77 12.44
C HIS A 139 -15.27 4.75 11.70
N GLN A 140 -14.18 4.33 12.35
CA GLN A 140 -12.89 4.19 11.67
C GLN A 140 -12.96 3.07 10.62
N PHE A 141 -13.58 1.93 10.93
CA PHE A 141 -13.81 0.84 9.98
C PHE A 141 -14.62 1.28 8.76
N LEU A 142 -15.77 1.95 8.98
CA LEU A 142 -16.62 2.47 7.89
C LEU A 142 -15.91 3.53 7.03
N ARG A 143 -15.02 4.35 7.61
CA ARG A 143 -14.23 5.33 6.87
C ARG A 143 -13.02 4.72 6.17
N TYR A 144 -12.49 3.60 6.65
CA TYR A 144 -11.21 3.06 6.18
C TYR A 144 -11.21 2.84 4.67
N ILE A 145 -12.14 2.07 4.11
CA ILE A 145 -12.17 1.85 2.66
C ILE A 145 -12.31 3.18 1.89
N PRO A 146 -13.31 4.05 2.12
CA PRO A 146 -13.41 5.35 1.46
C PRO A 146 -12.16 6.24 1.53
N GLU A 147 -11.48 6.32 2.68
CA GLU A 147 -10.26 7.13 2.87
C GLU A 147 -8.98 6.48 2.28
N ASN A 148 -9.09 5.22 1.85
CA ASN A 148 -8.01 4.43 1.28
C ASN A 148 -8.30 3.94 -0.16
N THR A 149 -9.41 4.36 -0.77
CA THR A 149 -9.80 4.05 -2.17
C THR A 149 -9.47 5.20 -3.11
N CYS A 150 -9.16 4.86 -4.37
CA CYS A 150 -8.86 5.81 -5.45
C CYS A 150 -9.92 6.90 -5.63
N ASN A 151 -9.46 8.13 -5.91
CA ASN A 151 -10.31 9.32 -6.02
C ASN A 151 -11.42 9.16 -7.08
N GLU A 152 -11.14 8.50 -8.21
CA GLU A 152 -12.13 8.19 -9.25
C GLU A 152 -13.24 7.25 -8.76
N LEU A 153 -12.87 6.17 -8.06
CA LEU A 153 -13.82 5.16 -7.57
C LEU A 153 -14.66 5.72 -6.40
N VAL A 154 -14.07 6.53 -5.51
CA VAL A 154 -14.82 7.28 -4.49
C VAL A 154 -15.81 8.25 -5.15
N ALA A 155 -15.40 8.99 -6.19
CA ALA A 155 -16.29 9.89 -6.92
C ALA A 155 -17.46 9.14 -7.60
N ALA A 156 -17.19 7.98 -8.22
CA ALA A 156 -18.21 7.12 -8.82
C ALA A 156 -19.25 6.59 -7.81
N GLN A 157 -18.86 6.41 -6.54
CA GLN A 157 -19.74 6.00 -5.44
C GLN A 157 -20.48 7.18 -4.76
N GLY A 158 -20.40 8.40 -5.31
CA GLY A 158 -21.05 9.61 -4.79
C GLY A 158 -20.13 10.60 -4.10
N GLY A 159 -18.82 10.35 -4.07
CA GLY A 159 -17.81 11.19 -3.46
C GLY A 159 -17.66 10.97 -1.95
N ALA A 160 -16.60 11.53 -1.36
CA ALA A 160 -16.29 11.38 0.06
C ALA A 160 -17.43 11.85 1.01
N THR A 161 -18.28 12.76 0.54
CA THR A 161 -19.47 13.25 1.27
C THR A 161 -20.67 12.30 1.26
N ALA A 162 -20.63 11.19 0.50
CA ALA A 162 -21.68 10.16 0.56
C ALA A 162 -21.65 9.35 1.87
N MET A 163 -20.50 9.34 2.57
CA MET A 163 -20.29 8.62 3.83
C MET A 163 -20.55 9.52 5.05
N ASP A 164 -21.75 10.10 5.14
CA ASP A 164 -22.19 10.75 6.37
C ASP A 164 -22.53 9.70 7.44
N LEU A 165 -21.81 9.75 8.56
CA LEU A 165 -22.03 8.86 9.72
C LEU A 165 -22.88 9.55 10.82
N ALA A 166 -23.53 10.68 10.53
CA ALA A 166 -24.45 11.32 11.45
C ALA A 166 -25.60 10.38 11.86
N GLY A 167 -25.69 10.09 13.17
CA GLY A 167 -26.68 9.17 13.72
C GLY A 167 -26.25 7.70 13.75
N VAL A 168 -25.13 7.34 13.13
CA VAL A 168 -24.45 6.06 13.39
C VAL A 168 -23.77 6.16 14.77
N PRO A 169 -23.99 5.21 15.70
CA PRO A 169 -23.23 5.18 16.94
C PRO A 169 -21.78 4.75 16.66
N ASP A 170 -20.81 5.53 17.12
CA ASP A 170 -19.43 5.05 17.15
C ASP A 170 -19.21 4.19 18.40
N GLN A 171 -18.76 2.96 18.21
CA GLN A 171 -18.48 1.99 19.27
C GLN A 171 -17.15 1.29 19.03
N PRO A 172 -16.40 0.93 20.10
CA PRO A 172 -15.22 0.09 19.96
C PRO A 172 -15.57 -1.29 19.42
N LEU A 173 -14.86 -1.76 18.40
CA LEU A 173 -15.10 -3.07 17.77
C LEU A 173 -14.82 -4.22 18.74
N ASN A 174 -13.91 -4.02 19.70
CA ASN A 174 -13.61 -4.97 20.77
C ASN A 174 -14.73 -5.16 21.81
N GLN A 175 -15.83 -4.40 21.72
CA GLN A 175 -17.05 -4.59 22.52
C GLN A 175 -18.14 -5.37 21.77
N TRP A 176 -17.88 -5.79 20.53
CA TRP A 176 -18.84 -6.54 19.72
C TRP A 176 -18.45 -8.01 19.71
N ASP A 177 -19.15 -8.84 20.51
CA ASP A 177 -18.87 -10.27 20.69
C ASP A 177 -18.68 -11.03 19.35
N TYR A 178 -19.46 -10.67 18.31
CA TYR A 178 -19.33 -11.26 16.97
C TYR A 178 -18.01 -10.87 16.27
N TYR A 179 -17.57 -9.62 16.36
CA TYR A 179 -16.29 -9.19 15.78
C TYR A 179 -15.11 -9.85 16.49
N VAL A 180 -15.17 -9.91 17.83
CA VAL A 180 -14.15 -10.56 18.66
C VAL A 180 -14.10 -12.07 18.38
N ALA A 181 -15.25 -12.75 18.27
CA ALA A 181 -15.31 -14.18 17.95
C ALA A 181 -15.01 -14.53 16.47
N ALA A 182 -15.03 -13.53 15.58
CA ALA A 182 -14.66 -13.71 14.17
C ALA A 182 -13.15 -13.56 13.93
N GLU A 183 -12.42 -12.91 14.85
CA GLU A 183 -10.97 -12.62 14.76
C GLU A 183 -10.51 -12.18 13.34
N PRO A 184 -11.13 -11.18 12.71
CA PRO A 184 -10.93 -10.89 11.29
C PRO A 184 -9.54 -10.30 11.02
N HIS A 185 -8.78 -10.88 10.09
CA HIS A 185 -7.41 -10.48 9.78
C HIS A 185 -6.95 -10.88 8.38
N ILE A 186 -5.78 -10.38 7.97
CA ILE A 186 -5.07 -10.80 6.75
C ILE A 186 -4.03 -11.85 7.10
N THR A 187 -4.07 -13.02 6.45
CA THR A 187 -3.03 -14.05 6.59
C THR A 187 -1.88 -13.82 5.62
N SER A 188 -2.15 -13.49 4.35
CA SER A 188 -1.10 -13.24 3.37
C SER A 188 -1.40 -12.14 2.36
N VAL A 189 -0.32 -11.52 1.86
CA VAL A 189 -0.30 -10.57 0.74
C VAL A 189 0.84 -11.00 -0.18
N GLU A 190 0.49 -11.56 -1.32
CA GLU A 190 1.35 -12.33 -2.21
C GLU A 190 1.27 -11.82 -3.67
N ASP A 191 2.15 -12.34 -4.53
CA ASP A 191 2.29 -11.99 -5.95
C ASP A 191 2.18 -10.48 -6.25
N VAL A 192 2.81 -9.64 -5.44
CA VAL A 192 2.68 -8.19 -5.58
C VAL A 192 3.42 -7.71 -6.85
N ARG A 193 2.65 -7.29 -7.86
CA ARG A 193 3.10 -6.79 -9.17
C ARG A 193 2.97 -5.27 -9.23
N VAL A 194 3.95 -4.59 -9.83
CA VAL A 194 3.94 -3.12 -10.02
C VAL A 194 4.28 -2.77 -11.48
N GLU A 195 3.48 -1.89 -12.08
CA GLU A 195 3.73 -1.24 -13.37
C GLU A 195 3.52 0.28 -13.21
N GLY A 196 4.60 1.02 -12.95
CA GLY A 196 4.52 2.46 -12.65
C GLY A 196 3.66 2.74 -11.42
N ASP A 197 2.62 3.55 -11.59
CA ASP A 197 1.67 3.90 -10.53
C ASP A 197 0.52 2.89 -10.36
N ARG A 198 0.59 1.70 -10.98
CA ARG A 198 -0.40 0.61 -10.82
C ARG A 198 0.22 -0.60 -10.14
N ALA A 199 -0.58 -1.30 -9.33
CA ALA A 199 -0.19 -2.57 -8.73
C ALA A 199 -1.35 -3.56 -8.61
N SER A 200 -1.01 -4.84 -8.43
CA SER A 200 -1.93 -5.88 -7.98
C SER A 200 -1.26 -6.78 -6.95
N ALA A 201 -2.05 -7.43 -6.10
CA ALA A 201 -1.59 -8.48 -5.18
C ALA A 201 -2.67 -9.54 -5.00
N VAL A 202 -2.27 -10.77 -4.72
CA VAL A 202 -3.17 -11.82 -4.22
C VAL A 202 -3.23 -11.68 -2.71
N VAL A 203 -4.41 -11.45 -2.16
CA VAL A 203 -4.65 -11.22 -0.73
C VAL A 203 -5.47 -12.36 -0.16
N THR A 204 -5.03 -12.93 0.97
CA THR A 204 -5.85 -13.86 1.75
C THR A 204 -6.30 -13.21 3.06
N ALA A 205 -7.61 -13.08 3.22
CA ALA A 205 -8.27 -12.67 4.46
C ALA A 205 -8.86 -13.89 5.18
N VAL A 206 -9.00 -13.79 6.50
CA VAL A 206 -9.68 -14.78 7.35
C VAL A 206 -10.69 -14.07 8.25
N SER A 207 -11.87 -14.66 8.40
CA SER A 207 -12.90 -14.24 9.36
C SER A 207 -13.78 -15.43 9.75
N ALA A 208 -14.09 -15.58 11.04
CA ALA A 208 -14.81 -16.73 11.63
C ALA A 208 -14.22 -18.10 11.20
N GLY A 209 -12.89 -18.16 11.09
CA GLY A 209 -12.14 -19.34 10.62
C GLY A 209 -12.32 -19.69 9.14
N GLN A 210 -13.10 -18.91 8.37
CA GLN A 210 -13.20 -19.04 6.91
C GLN A 210 -12.09 -18.20 6.27
N ALA A 211 -11.42 -18.77 5.27
CA ALA A 211 -10.39 -18.08 4.49
C ALA A 211 -10.92 -17.74 3.10
N GLU A 212 -10.62 -16.52 2.64
CA GLU A 212 -10.95 -16.04 1.30
C GLU A 212 -9.71 -15.43 0.65
N THR A 213 -9.34 -15.92 -0.53
CA THR A 213 -8.21 -15.42 -1.33
C THR A 213 -8.74 -14.75 -2.59
N ARG A 214 -8.35 -13.50 -2.84
CA ARG A 214 -8.77 -12.70 -4.01
C ARG A 214 -7.63 -11.86 -4.57
N THR A 215 -7.73 -11.49 -5.83
CA THR A 215 -6.84 -10.56 -6.52
C THR A 215 -7.32 -9.14 -6.27
N GLN A 216 -6.46 -8.31 -5.69
CA GLN A 216 -6.73 -6.90 -5.44
C GLN A 216 -5.87 -6.00 -6.31
N ARG A 217 -6.36 -4.79 -6.57
CA ARG A 217 -5.78 -3.81 -7.49
C ARG A 217 -5.57 -2.49 -6.77
N TYR A 218 -4.49 -1.80 -7.12
CA TYR A 218 -4.07 -0.58 -6.46
C TYR A 218 -3.57 0.45 -7.47
N LEU A 219 -3.78 1.72 -7.15
CA LEU A 219 -3.20 2.86 -7.85
C LEU A 219 -2.45 3.73 -6.84
N ARG A 220 -1.33 4.32 -7.26
CA ARG A 220 -0.59 5.29 -6.48
C ARG A 220 -1.13 6.70 -6.77
N GLU A 221 -1.80 7.28 -5.80
CA GLU A 221 -2.33 8.64 -5.83
C GLU A 221 -1.82 9.41 -4.61
N ASP A 222 -1.63 10.73 -4.73
CA ASP A 222 -1.23 11.60 -3.61
C ASP A 222 0.06 11.15 -2.88
N GLY A 223 0.92 10.41 -3.58
CA GLY A 223 2.17 9.84 -3.06
C GLY A 223 2.05 8.49 -2.35
N ARG A 224 0.86 7.84 -2.37
CA ARG A 224 0.56 6.61 -1.62
C ARG A 224 -0.26 5.59 -2.42
N TRP A 225 -0.17 4.31 -2.11
CA TRP A 225 -1.08 3.28 -2.64
C TRP A 225 -2.49 3.43 -2.06
N LYS A 226 -3.50 3.17 -2.91
CA LYS A 226 -4.94 3.12 -2.60
C LYS A 226 -5.61 1.94 -3.31
N PHE A 227 -6.70 1.42 -2.74
CA PHE A 227 -7.55 0.38 -3.36
C PHE A 227 -8.21 0.90 -4.65
N CYS A 228 -8.17 0.11 -5.72
CA CYS A 228 -8.58 0.48 -7.07
C CYS A 228 -9.10 -0.72 -7.88
N ASN A 229 -9.31 -0.51 -9.20
CA ASN A 229 -9.59 -1.52 -10.22
C ASN A 229 -8.47 -1.51 -11.28
#